data_AF-A0A2V7SC41-F1
#
_entry.id   AF-A0A2V7SC41-F1
#
_cell.length_a   1.000
_cell.length_b   1.000
_cell.length_c   1.000
_cell.angle_alpha   90.00
_cell.angle_beta   90.00
_cell.angle_gamma   90.00
#
_symmetry.space_group_name_H-M   'P 1'
#
loop_
_entity.id
_entity.type
_entity.pdbx_description
1 polymer ?
#
loop_
_entity_poly.entity_id
_entity_poly.type
_entity_poly.pdbx_seq_one_letter_code
_entity_poly.pdbx_strand_id
1 'polypeptide(L)'
;MGLLRILPVLGVMVGALCACDPARGPVQPLLAGTWGGDNAGLIATDSSAHVHIGCTAGDVEGALQVGRDGRFDAAGRYNVTLYPVARGPDHPARFSGQIAGMVMTLTVTLTDTAVTLGPVQLVFGKEPRMGVCPICRRPTH
;
A
#
# COMPACT_ATOMS: atom_id res chain seq x y z
N MET A 1 -54.45 3.81 65.86
CA MET A 1 -54.07 4.78 64.81
C MET A 1 -52.55 4.90 64.85
N GLY A 2 -51.83 4.33 63.89
CA GLY A 2 -50.35 4.31 63.92
C GLY A 2 -49.78 3.19 63.07
N LEU A 3 -49.97 3.29 61.76
CA LEU A 3 -49.47 2.38 60.73
C LEU A 3 -48.34 3.13 60.01
N LEU A 4 -47.09 2.66 60.03
CA LEU A 4 -46.09 2.92 58.98
C LEU A 4 -44.82 2.08 59.26
N ARG A 5 -44.72 0.87 58.69
CA ARG A 5 -44.07 0.52 57.40
C ARG A 5 -42.56 0.34 57.53
N ILE A 6 -42.17 -0.90 57.84
CA ILE A 6 -40.90 -1.49 57.40
C ILE A 6 -41.10 -1.87 55.92
N LEU A 7 -40.29 -1.33 55.03
CA LEU A 7 -40.18 -1.82 53.65
C LEU A 7 -38.70 -2.12 53.33
N PRO A 8 -38.40 -3.31 52.78
CA PRO A 8 -37.05 -3.85 52.65
C PRO A 8 -36.31 -3.35 51.41
N VAL A 9 -34.99 -3.50 51.51
CA VAL A 9 -33.94 -3.33 50.51
C VAL A 9 -34.27 -3.98 49.16
N LEU A 10 -34.27 -3.20 48.08
CA LEU A 10 -34.31 -3.67 46.69
C LEU A 10 -33.88 -2.50 45.77
N GLY A 11 -32.91 -2.56 44.87
CA GLY A 11 -31.88 -3.53 44.54
C GLY A 11 -30.81 -2.77 43.75
N VAL A 12 -29.54 -3.04 44.01
CA VAL A 12 -28.43 -2.51 43.21
C VAL A 12 -28.29 -3.42 42.00
N MET A 13 -28.72 -2.95 40.83
CA MET A 13 -28.44 -3.58 39.54
C MET A 13 -27.77 -2.52 38.67
N VAL A 14 -26.45 -2.38 38.85
CA VAL A 14 -25.62 -1.53 37.99
C VAL A 14 -24.85 -2.44 37.04
N GLY A 15 -25.31 -2.42 35.80
CA GLY A 15 -24.48 -2.38 34.59
C GLY A 15 -23.59 -3.59 34.32
N ALA A 16 -24.06 -4.45 33.42
CA ALA A 16 -23.31 -5.51 32.79
C ALA A 16 -21.99 -5.01 32.14
N LEU A 17 -21.02 -5.93 32.15
CA LEU A 17 -19.73 -5.91 31.47
C LEU A 17 -19.83 -5.72 29.94
N CYS A 18 -18.68 -5.39 29.35
CA CYS A 18 -18.29 -5.45 27.93
C CYS A 18 -18.65 -4.20 27.10
N ALA A 19 -17.75 -3.57 26.35
CA ALA A 19 -16.50 -4.05 25.77
C ALA A 19 -15.43 -2.93 25.71
N CYS A 20 -14.18 -3.30 25.98
CA CYS A 20 -13.05 -2.57 25.43
C CYS A 20 -13.02 -2.85 23.92
N ASP A 21 -13.53 -1.93 23.11
CA ASP A 21 -13.09 -1.84 21.72
C ASP A 21 -11.96 -0.82 21.66
N PRO A 22 -10.68 -1.23 21.70
CA PRO A 22 -9.69 -0.37 21.07
C PRO A 22 -10.15 -0.28 19.62
N ALA A 23 -10.60 0.90 19.22
CA ALA A 23 -10.78 1.23 17.82
C ALA A 23 -9.46 0.87 17.13
N ARG A 24 -9.39 -0.32 16.55
CA ARG A 24 -8.33 -0.68 15.62
C ARG A 24 -8.56 0.29 14.49
N GLY A 25 -7.77 1.37 14.48
CA GLY A 25 -7.64 2.23 13.31
C GLY A 25 -7.41 1.32 12.10
N PRO A 26 -7.88 1.72 10.90
CA PRO A 26 -7.87 0.86 9.73
C PRO A 26 -6.47 0.25 9.57
N VAL A 27 -6.38 -1.07 9.78
CA VAL A 27 -5.19 -1.85 9.48
C VAL A 27 -5.03 -1.71 7.98
N GLN A 28 -4.11 -0.86 7.56
CA GLN A 28 -3.77 -0.72 6.16
C GLN A 28 -3.39 -2.12 5.66
N PRO A 29 -3.95 -2.60 4.53
CA PRO A 29 -3.53 -3.88 3.99
C PRO A 29 -2.00 -3.84 3.86
N LEU A 30 -1.32 -4.86 4.38
CA LEU A 30 0.13 -4.96 4.38
C LEU A 30 0.64 -4.87 2.94
N LEU A 31 0.93 -3.65 2.48
CA LEU A 31 1.44 -3.41 1.14
C LEU A 31 2.92 -3.77 1.07
N ALA A 32 3.59 -3.72 2.23
CA ALA A 32 4.96 -4.14 2.41
C ALA A 32 5.15 -5.58 1.91
N GLY A 33 6.03 -5.74 0.93
CA GLY A 33 6.25 -7.01 0.27
C GLY A 33 6.70 -6.84 -1.16
N THR A 34 6.82 -7.97 -1.84
CA THR A 34 7.12 -8.02 -3.28
C THR A 34 5.82 -8.23 -4.04
N TRP A 35 5.64 -7.49 -5.11
CA TRP A 35 4.54 -7.59 -6.05
C TRP A 35 5.12 -7.80 -7.44
N GLY A 36 4.75 -8.89 -8.11
CA GLY A 36 5.32 -9.27 -9.40
C GLY A 36 4.28 -9.33 -10.51
N GLY A 37 4.69 -8.88 -11.68
CA GLY A 37 3.90 -8.92 -12.91
C GLY A 37 4.76 -9.39 -14.08
N ASP A 38 4.16 -9.34 -15.26
CA ASP A 38 4.89 -9.52 -16.51
C ASP A 38 5.37 -8.13 -16.96
N ASN A 39 6.68 -7.97 -17.20
CA ASN A 39 7.38 -6.70 -17.42
C ASN A 39 7.13 -5.65 -16.32
N ALA A 40 6.83 -6.07 -15.10
CA ALA A 40 6.74 -5.16 -13.97
C ALA A 40 7.02 -5.84 -12.63
N GLY A 41 7.53 -5.06 -11.68
CA GLY A 41 7.76 -5.49 -10.31
C GLY A 41 7.71 -4.30 -9.36
N LEU A 42 7.28 -4.52 -8.12
CA LEU A 42 7.27 -3.52 -7.07
C LEU A 42 7.71 -4.16 -5.76
N ILE A 43 8.60 -3.49 -5.03
CA ILE A 43 8.95 -3.83 -3.66
C ILE A 43 8.56 -2.67 -2.76
N ALA A 44 7.57 -2.88 -1.91
CA ALA A 44 7.16 -1.89 -0.93
C ALA A 44 7.72 -2.19 0.45
N THR A 45 8.06 -1.14 1.17
CA THR A 45 8.42 -1.12 2.59
C THR A 45 7.43 -0.23 3.35
N ASP A 46 7.71 0.01 4.63
CA ASP A 46 7.02 0.99 5.46
C ASP A 46 7.44 2.45 5.20
N SER A 47 8.34 2.68 4.25
CA SER A 47 9.05 3.96 4.06
C SER A 47 9.31 4.33 2.60
N SER A 48 9.17 3.39 1.66
CA SER A 48 9.32 3.60 0.22
C SER A 48 8.61 2.48 -0.55
N ALA A 49 8.47 2.66 -1.86
CA ALA A 49 8.25 1.55 -2.77
C ALA A 49 9.10 1.72 -4.03
N HIS A 50 9.89 0.70 -4.35
CA HIS A 50 10.70 0.65 -5.56
C HIS A 50 9.92 -0.07 -6.66
N VAL A 51 9.83 0.52 -7.85
CA VAL A 51 8.99 0.07 -8.96
C VAL A 51 9.82 -0.09 -10.22
N HIS A 52 9.62 -1.19 -10.93
CA HIS A 52 10.05 -1.39 -12.30
C HIS A 52 8.87 -1.60 -13.24
N ILE A 53 8.92 -0.96 -14.41
CA ILE A 53 8.05 -1.24 -15.57
C ILE A 53 8.96 -1.35 -16.79
N GLY A 54 9.01 -2.50 -17.45
CA GLY A 54 10.04 -2.77 -18.45
C GLY A 54 11.44 -2.52 -17.88
N CYS A 55 12.32 -1.88 -18.66
CA CYS A 55 13.68 -1.59 -18.22
C CYS A 55 13.84 -0.20 -17.59
N THR A 56 12.78 0.33 -16.99
CA THR A 56 12.76 1.62 -16.30
C THR A 56 12.42 1.42 -14.83
N ALA A 57 12.81 2.34 -13.96
CA ALA A 57 12.56 2.19 -12.53
C ALA A 57 12.37 3.53 -11.81
N GLY A 58 11.80 3.48 -10.62
CA GLY A 58 11.66 4.64 -9.76
C GLY A 58 11.19 4.28 -8.36
N ASP A 59 11.13 5.29 -7.51
CA ASP A 59 10.87 5.16 -6.09
C ASP A 59 9.76 6.12 -5.66
N VAL A 60 8.86 5.61 -4.82
CA VAL A 60 7.83 6.40 -4.12
C VAL A 60 8.44 7.09 -2.91
N GLU A 61 8.06 8.34 -2.67
CA GLU A 61 8.40 9.08 -1.45
C GLU A 61 7.49 8.66 -0.30
N GLY A 62 8.05 7.90 0.66
CA GLY A 62 7.32 7.43 1.84
C GLY A 62 6.56 6.12 1.61
N ALA A 63 5.82 5.70 2.64
CA ALA A 63 4.97 4.52 2.55
C ALA A 63 3.83 4.73 1.53
N LEU A 64 3.54 3.71 0.75
CA LEU A 64 2.33 3.68 -0.08
C LEU A 64 1.08 3.58 0.79
N GLN A 65 0.34 4.67 0.89
CA GLN A 65 -0.92 4.73 1.63
C GLN A 65 -2.10 4.40 0.72
N VAL A 66 -2.85 3.36 1.10
CA VAL A 66 -4.02 2.88 0.34
C VAL A 66 -5.29 3.34 1.04
N GLY A 67 -6.15 4.00 0.28
CA GLY A 67 -7.49 4.39 0.70
C GLY A 67 -8.40 3.18 0.93
N ARG A 68 -9.53 3.41 1.58
CA ARG A 68 -10.53 2.35 1.87
C ARG A 68 -11.13 1.72 0.61
N ASP A 69 -11.08 2.44 -0.50
CA ASP A 69 -11.53 1.97 -1.81
C ASP A 69 -10.45 1.18 -2.56
N GLY A 70 -9.28 0.95 -1.94
CA GLY A 70 -8.15 0.25 -2.54
C GLY A 70 -7.30 1.12 -3.46
N ARG A 71 -7.57 2.43 -3.57
CA ARG A 71 -6.77 3.34 -4.40
C ARG A 71 -5.58 3.90 -3.64
N PHE A 72 -4.51 4.18 -4.36
CA PHE A 72 -3.41 5.00 -3.87
C PHE A 72 -2.96 5.98 -4.95
N ASP A 73 -2.38 7.09 -4.51
CA ASP A 73 -1.72 8.07 -5.36
C ASP A 73 -0.56 8.69 -4.58
N ALA A 74 0.67 8.43 -5.00
CA ALA A 74 1.87 8.82 -4.29
C ALA A 74 2.85 9.59 -5.19
N ALA A 75 3.56 10.55 -4.59
CA ALA A 75 4.66 11.24 -5.26
C ALA A 75 5.90 10.35 -5.28
N GLY A 76 6.79 10.61 -6.23
CA GLY A 76 8.10 10.00 -6.23
C GLY A 76 8.94 10.46 -7.40
N ARG A 77 9.96 9.67 -7.72
CA ARG A 77 10.87 9.93 -8.84
C ARG A 77 11.00 8.71 -9.74
N TYR A 78 11.19 8.93 -11.03
CA TYR A 78 11.24 7.86 -12.02
C TYR A 78 12.25 8.13 -13.13
N ASN A 79 13.02 7.10 -13.50
CA ASN A 79 14.02 7.14 -14.54
C ASN A 79 13.61 6.25 -15.72
N VAL A 80 13.38 6.88 -16.87
CA VAL A 80 12.95 6.19 -18.10
C VAL A 80 14.10 5.70 -18.98
N THR A 81 15.34 5.90 -18.55
CA THR A 81 16.56 5.62 -19.31
C THR A 81 17.55 4.81 -18.46
N LEU A 82 17.04 3.84 -17.70
CA LEU A 82 17.80 3.09 -16.70
C LEU A 82 18.69 1.98 -17.28
N TYR A 83 18.31 1.36 -18.41
CA TYR A 83 18.99 0.20 -19.00
C TYR A 83 19.33 0.42 -20.48
N PRO A 84 20.46 -0.13 -21.01
CA PRO A 84 21.50 -0.93 -20.33
C PRO A 84 22.43 -0.12 -19.42
N VAL A 85 22.40 1.20 -19.55
CA VAL A 85 23.15 2.13 -18.72
C VAL A 85 22.20 3.24 -18.33
N ALA A 86 22.14 3.54 -17.04
CA ALA A 86 21.38 4.67 -16.54
C ALA A 86 21.92 5.96 -17.18
N ARG A 87 21.12 6.56 -18.05
CA ARG A 87 21.35 7.88 -18.62
C ARG A 87 20.23 8.80 -18.16
N GLY A 88 20.49 10.11 -18.20
CA GLY A 88 19.46 11.10 -17.90
C GLY A 88 19.09 11.21 -16.43
N PRO A 89 18.40 12.30 -16.06
CA PRO A 89 17.97 12.54 -14.69
C PRO A 89 16.75 11.69 -14.34
N ASP A 90 16.52 11.51 -13.05
CA ASP A 90 15.21 11.09 -12.59
C ASP A 90 14.21 12.23 -12.78
N HIS A 91 12.97 11.90 -13.10
CA HIS A 91 11.87 12.83 -13.26
C HIS A 91 10.91 12.76 -12.06
N PRO A 92 10.30 13.87 -11.63
CA PRO A 92 9.18 13.80 -10.68
C PRO A 92 8.03 12.99 -11.29
N ALA A 93 7.40 12.15 -10.49
CA ALA A 93 6.37 11.22 -10.96
C ALA A 93 5.21 11.07 -9.95
N ARG A 94 4.05 10.68 -10.47
CA ARG A 94 2.91 10.17 -9.70
C ARG A 94 2.74 8.68 -9.95
N PHE A 95 2.65 7.93 -8.87
CA PHE A 95 2.37 6.51 -8.86
C PHE A 95 0.93 6.33 -8.40
N SER A 96 0.05 5.97 -9.32
CA SER A 96 -1.37 5.76 -9.03
C SER A 96 -1.74 4.31 -9.25
N GLY A 97 -2.61 3.80 -8.40
CA GLY A 97 -3.05 2.43 -8.56
C GLY A 97 -4.30 2.06 -7.78
N GLN A 98 -4.76 0.85 -8.08
CA GLN A 98 -5.93 0.23 -7.49
C GLN A 98 -5.55 -1.18 -7.06
N ILE A 99 -5.88 -1.53 -5.82
CA ILE A 99 -5.70 -2.87 -5.28
C ILE A 99 -7.08 -3.52 -5.12
N ALA A 100 -7.20 -4.74 -5.62
CA ALA A 100 -8.36 -5.60 -5.46
C ALA A 100 -7.88 -7.00 -5.06
N GLY A 101 -8.04 -7.34 -3.78
CA GLY A 101 -7.47 -8.56 -3.21
C GLY A 101 -5.94 -8.56 -3.30
N MET A 102 -5.37 -9.53 -4.02
CA MET A 102 -3.92 -9.67 -4.22
C MET A 102 -3.42 -9.05 -5.53
N VAL A 103 -4.30 -8.40 -6.30
CA VAL A 103 -3.97 -7.81 -7.60
C VAL A 103 -3.90 -6.30 -7.48
N MET A 104 -2.80 -5.73 -7.96
CA MET A 104 -2.58 -4.29 -8.08
C MET A 104 -2.54 -3.91 -9.56
N THR A 105 -3.31 -2.89 -9.94
CA THR A 105 -3.13 -2.19 -11.22
C THR A 105 -2.38 -0.90 -10.94
N LEU A 106 -1.23 -0.70 -11.57
CA LEU A 106 -0.33 0.43 -11.33
C LEU A 106 -0.07 1.21 -12.62
N THR A 107 -0.10 2.53 -12.51
CA THR A 107 0.32 3.49 -13.55
C THR A 107 1.35 4.44 -12.96
N VAL A 108 2.37 4.79 -13.75
CA VAL A 108 3.35 5.82 -13.39
C VAL A 108 3.29 6.93 -14.43
N THR A 109 3.07 8.17 -13.98
CA THR A 109 3.05 9.34 -14.86
C THR A 109 4.14 10.31 -14.42
N LEU A 110 5.04 10.66 -15.32
CA LEU A 110 6.02 11.72 -15.08
C LEU A 110 5.30 13.07 -15.13
N THR A 111 5.52 13.93 -14.13
CA THR A 111 4.73 15.17 -13.98
C THR A 111 5.31 16.36 -14.72
N ASP A 112 6.55 16.25 -15.20
CA ASP A 112 7.27 17.25 -15.98
C ASP A 112 7.33 16.92 -17.48
N THR A 113 6.74 15.80 -17.89
CA THR A 113 6.67 15.36 -19.29
C THR A 113 5.28 14.79 -19.61
N ALA A 114 5.08 14.32 -20.85
CA ALA A 114 3.86 13.62 -21.25
C ALA A 114 3.97 12.08 -21.12
N VAL A 115 5.01 11.57 -20.45
CA VAL A 115 5.27 10.12 -20.37
C VAL A 115 4.39 9.46 -19.30
N THR A 116 3.69 8.41 -19.71
CA THR A 116 2.93 7.52 -18.84
C THR A 116 3.31 6.07 -19.11
N LEU A 117 3.51 5.31 -18.04
CA LEU A 117 3.87 3.89 -18.05
C LEU A 117 2.75 3.07 -17.41
N GLY A 118 2.36 1.98 -18.07
CA GLY A 118 1.25 1.12 -17.66
C GLY A 118 -0.09 1.46 -18.34
N PRO A 119 -1.23 0.98 -17.80
CA PRO A 119 -1.33 0.25 -16.54
C PRO A 119 -0.68 -1.14 -16.62
N VAL A 120 0.03 -1.53 -15.56
CA VAL A 120 0.58 -2.89 -15.38
C VAL A 120 -0.15 -3.61 -14.26
N GLN A 121 -0.23 -4.95 -14.35
CA GLN A 121 -0.78 -5.79 -13.30
C GLN A 121 0.32 -6.46 -12.49
N LEU A 122 0.24 -6.31 -11.18
CA LEU A 122 1.15 -6.92 -10.21
C LEU A 122 0.35 -7.78 -9.24
N VAL A 123 0.91 -8.93 -8.87
CA VAL A 123 0.30 -9.87 -7.91
C VAL A 123 1.20 -9.97 -6.69
N PHE A 124 0.61 -9.84 -5.49
CA PHE A 124 1.34 -9.97 -4.24
C PHE A 124 2.03 -11.34 -4.12
N GLY A 125 3.31 -11.34 -3.78
CA GLY A 125 4.13 -12.55 -3.63
C GLY A 125 4.53 -13.24 -4.94
N LYS A 126 4.05 -12.80 -6.11
CA LYS A 126 4.52 -13.30 -7.40
C LYS A 126 5.93 -12.76 -7.68
N GLU A 127 6.81 -13.61 -8.21
CA GLU A 127 8.12 -13.18 -8.69
C GLU A 127 7.96 -12.34 -9.98
N PRO A 128 8.57 -11.15 -10.09
CA PRO A 128 8.56 -10.35 -11.30
C PRO A 128 9.20 -11.08 -12.49
N ARG A 129 8.57 -11.00 -13.67
CA ARG A 129 9.12 -11.51 -14.93
C ARG A 129 9.52 -10.35 -15.82
N MET A 130 10.82 -10.03 -15.91
CA MET A 130 11.31 -8.81 -16.55
C MET A 130 12.10 -9.03 -17.85
N GLY A 131 12.15 -10.25 -18.37
CA GLY A 131 12.95 -10.57 -19.56
C GLY A 131 14.43 -10.24 -19.36
N VAL A 132 14.99 -9.39 -20.22
CA VAL A 132 16.40 -8.93 -20.16
C VAL A 132 16.63 -7.75 -19.23
N CYS A 133 15.56 -7.12 -18.74
CA CYS A 133 15.68 -5.97 -17.85
C CYS A 133 16.15 -6.43 -16.45
N PRO A 134 17.02 -5.67 -15.79
CA PRO A 134 17.40 -5.95 -14.41
C PRO A 134 16.19 -5.88 -13.50
N ILE A 135 16.17 -6.72 -12.47
CA ILE A 135 15.08 -6.80 -11.49
C ILE A 135 15.64 -6.50 -10.11
N CYS A 136 14.91 -5.72 -9.32
CA CYS A 136 15.15 -5.70 -7.88
C CYS A 136 14.65 -7.01 -7.28
N ARG A 137 15.59 -7.81 -6.77
CA ARG A 137 15.31 -8.93 -5.87
C ARG A 137 15.62 -8.50 -4.44
N ARG A 138 14.75 -8.83 -3.49
CA ARG A 138 15.16 -8.76 -2.08
C ARG A 138 16.27 -9.80 -1.85
N PRO A 139 17.38 -9.46 -1.17
CA PRO A 139 18.38 -10.45 -0.81
C PRO A 139 17.76 -11.57 0.04
N THR A 140 18.02 -12.83 -0.31
CA THR A 140 17.73 -13.97 0.57
C THR A 140 18.92 -14.13 1.52
N HIS A 141 18.70 -13.90 2.82
CA HIS A 141 19.67 -14.21 3.87
C HIS A 141 19.62 -15.70 4.23
#